data_AF-A0AAD5P8I4-F1
#
_entry.id   AF-A0AAD5P8I4-F1
#
_cell.length_a   1.000
_cell.length_b   1.000
_cell.length_c   1.000
_cell.angle_alpha   90.00
_cell.angle_beta   90.00
_cell.angle_gamma   90.00
#
_symmetry.space_group_name_H-M   'P 1'
#
loop_
_entity.id
_entity.type
_entity.pdbx_description
1 polymer ?
#
loop_
_entity_poly.entity_id
_entity_poly.type
_entity_poly.pdbx_seq_one_letter_code
_entity_poly.pdbx_strand_id
1 'polypeptide(L)'
;MDEDSDLDIAESASSVGDSENDMAFDGAFSDKPQMKAYEVEFSVQSTNNLMRMQDKEIDQVSTILGLSNEDSATLLRYFRWNKEKLFERYMDLPEKILKDAGVSSQQQTNSKITVLAKDLPEQPFMCDICCDDDPEMETVCVACGHRFCRGCYEHYLRQKIREEGESRRIECPQDKCNVIVDEKTVEGLVDPQTNEKYRTLLNRTFVDDNDYLRWCPAPDCEYAIECHIPSTSLTSIVPTVQCQCNYKFCFGCGVADHQPAICAIVKKWLKKCEDDSETANWISAHTKECPRCQSTIEKNGGCNHMTCRKCRHEFCWVCMGPWSEHGTSWYNCNRYDEKSSADARESQTQSRVSLERYLHYYNRYANHEQSARLDQDLYLKTEKKMEEMQKTSDLSWIEVQFLKKAVDVTVQCRMTLKWTYAFAFYLAKSNETAIFEDNQRDLEMATEHLSELLEKPLEREKIAQLRQNVLDKSVYVKQRREILLEDTAKGLLDGRWNFM
;
A
#
# COMPACT_ATOMS: atom_id res chain seq x y z
N MET A 1 -8.21 -17.63 -82.23
CA MET A 1 -9.51 -17.57 -82.91
C MET A 1 -10.34 -18.70 -82.35
N ASP A 2 -11.29 -18.55 -81.46
CA ASP A 2 -11.74 -17.46 -80.59
C ASP A 2 -12.45 -18.17 -79.42
N GLU A 3 -12.81 -17.38 -78.43
CA GLU A 3 -13.19 -17.69 -77.05
C GLU A 3 -14.51 -18.48 -76.85
N ASP A 4 -14.72 -18.81 -75.57
CA ASP A 4 -15.97 -19.04 -74.84
C ASP A 4 -16.56 -20.46 -74.76
N SER A 5 -16.69 -20.96 -73.51
CA SER A 5 -18.00 -21.03 -72.84
C SER A 5 -17.94 -21.75 -71.48
N ASP A 6 -18.47 -21.09 -70.45
CA ASP A 6 -18.79 -21.62 -69.12
C ASP A 6 -19.69 -22.87 -69.16
N LEU A 7 -19.52 -23.77 -68.18
CA LEU A 7 -20.50 -24.81 -67.85
C LEU A 7 -20.52 -25.09 -66.34
N ASP A 8 -21.55 -24.55 -65.68
CA ASP A 8 -22.11 -25.04 -64.42
C ASP A 8 -22.68 -26.45 -64.60
N ILE A 9 -22.29 -27.39 -63.74
CA ILE A 9 -23.10 -28.59 -63.48
C ILE A 9 -23.08 -28.88 -61.97
N ALA A 10 -24.20 -28.59 -61.33
CA ALA A 10 -24.63 -29.27 -60.12
C ALA A 10 -25.19 -30.64 -60.50
N GLU A 11 -24.82 -31.71 -59.77
CA GLU A 11 -25.81 -32.65 -59.26
C GLU A 11 -25.21 -33.65 -58.26
N SER A 12 -26.03 -33.88 -57.24
CA SER A 12 -25.85 -34.65 -56.02
C SER A 12 -26.01 -36.16 -56.20
N ALA A 13 -25.28 -36.96 -55.41
CA ALA A 13 -25.75 -38.26 -54.95
C ALA A 13 -25.07 -38.68 -53.62
N SER A 14 -25.91 -38.76 -52.58
CA SER A 14 -25.86 -39.62 -51.36
C SER A 14 -25.17 -41.00 -51.55
N SER A 15 -24.64 -41.73 -50.57
CA SER A 15 -24.56 -41.67 -49.10
C SER A 15 -23.78 -42.91 -48.58
N VAL A 16 -23.45 -42.90 -47.28
CA VAL A 16 -23.21 -44.02 -46.34
C VAL A 16 -21.78 -44.53 -46.16
N GLY A 17 -21.29 -44.47 -44.90
CA GLY A 17 -20.50 -45.55 -44.31
C GLY A 17 -19.34 -45.11 -43.42
N ASP A 18 -19.58 -45.08 -42.10
CA ASP A 18 -18.60 -44.96 -41.02
C ASP A 18 -17.35 -45.85 -41.19
N SER A 19 -16.18 -45.33 -40.83
CA SER A 19 -15.38 -45.94 -39.76
C SER A 19 -14.29 -44.99 -39.25
N GLU A 20 -14.18 -45.00 -37.93
CA GLU A 20 -13.37 -44.17 -37.06
C GLU A 20 -11.86 -44.34 -37.31
N ASN A 21 -11.12 -43.23 -37.24
CA ASN A 21 -9.74 -43.28 -36.74
C ASN A 21 -9.39 -41.93 -36.09
N ASP A 22 -9.49 -41.93 -34.77
CA ASP A 22 -9.01 -40.91 -33.85
C ASP A 22 -7.51 -40.66 -34.05
N MET A 23 -7.16 -39.43 -34.44
CA MET A 23 -5.88 -38.83 -34.07
C MET A 23 -6.16 -37.61 -33.20
N ALA A 24 -6.20 -37.87 -31.90
CA ALA A 24 -6.25 -36.87 -30.85
C ALA A 24 -5.04 -35.92 -30.97
N PHE A 25 -5.29 -34.70 -31.43
CA PHE A 25 -4.38 -33.57 -31.27
C PHE A 25 -4.64 -32.96 -29.88
N ASP A 26 -3.96 -33.52 -28.88
CA ASP A 26 -3.94 -33.00 -27.51
C ASP A 26 -3.12 -31.69 -27.48
N GLY A 27 -3.80 -30.59 -27.79
CA GLY A 27 -3.30 -29.23 -27.65
C GLY A 27 -3.74 -28.63 -26.34
N ALA A 28 -3.27 -29.18 -25.22
CA ALA A 28 -3.35 -28.56 -23.90
C ALA A 28 -2.52 -27.26 -23.87
N PHE A 29 -3.03 -26.19 -24.47
CA PHE A 29 -2.64 -24.83 -24.07
C PHE A 29 -3.41 -24.50 -22.78
N SER A 30 -2.86 -24.98 -21.66
CA SER A 30 -3.06 -24.29 -20.40
C SER A 30 -2.42 -22.91 -20.55
N ASP A 31 -3.22 -21.92 -20.95
CA ASP A 31 -2.88 -20.52 -20.74
C ASP A 31 -2.72 -20.33 -19.23
N LYS A 32 -1.48 -20.45 -18.76
CA LYS A 32 -1.12 -19.88 -17.47
C LYS A 32 -1.46 -18.39 -17.59
N PRO A 33 -2.24 -17.82 -16.66
CA PRO A 33 -2.57 -16.41 -16.72
C PRO A 33 -1.26 -15.62 -16.73
N GLN A 34 -0.96 -14.96 -17.86
CA GLN A 34 0.18 -14.08 -17.96
C GLN A 34 -0.02 -12.94 -16.95
N MET A 35 0.98 -12.71 -16.10
CA MET A 35 0.94 -11.59 -15.16
C MET A 35 0.77 -10.28 -15.93
N LYS A 36 -0.16 -9.45 -15.45
CA LYS A 36 -0.42 -8.16 -16.09
C LYS A 36 0.73 -7.20 -15.82
N ALA A 37 0.94 -6.23 -16.71
CA ALA A 37 2.06 -5.28 -16.62
C ALA A 37 2.09 -4.44 -15.32
N TYR A 38 0.95 -4.29 -14.65
CA TYR A 38 0.83 -3.56 -13.39
C TYR A 38 0.92 -4.46 -12.15
N GLU A 39 1.03 -5.78 -12.31
CA GLU A 39 1.11 -6.76 -11.22
C GLU A 39 2.56 -7.12 -10.90
N VAL A 40 2.81 -7.43 -9.64
CA VAL A 40 4.15 -7.76 -9.14
C VAL A 40 4.12 -9.07 -8.38
N GLU A 41 5.22 -9.81 -8.44
CA GLU A 41 5.37 -11.06 -7.69
C GLU A 41 5.80 -10.71 -6.25
N PHE A 42 5.09 -11.27 -5.27
CA PHE A 42 5.37 -11.08 -3.85
C PHE A 42 4.94 -12.31 -3.07
N SER A 43 5.53 -12.50 -1.89
CA SER A 43 5.14 -13.53 -0.93
C SER A 43 4.82 -12.88 0.43
N VAL A 44 3.86 -13.45 1.14
CA VAL A 44 3.51 -13.00 2.50
C VAL A 44 4.22 -13.89 3.50
N GLN A 45 4.99 -13.26 4.38
CA GLN A 45 5.79 -13.91 5.41
C GLN A 45 5.14 -13.75 6.79
N SER A 46 4.98 -14.87 7.49
CA SER A 46 4.56 -14.89 8.90
C SER A 46 5.76 -14.68 9.83
N THR A 47 5.49 -14.25 11.07
CA THR A 47 6.50 -14.11 12.13
C THR A 47 7.36 -15.36 12.31
N ASN A 48 6.74 -16.55 12.29
CA ASN A 48 7.43 -17.82 12.36
C ASN A 48 8.38 -18.07 11.18
N ASN A 49 7.99 -17.64 9.96
CA ASN A 49 8.87 -17.80 8.81
C ASN A 49 10.05 -16.82 8.86
N LEU A 50 9.81 -15.59 9.29
CA LEU A 50 10.86 -14.59 9.50
C LEU A 50 11.89 -15.07 10.52
N MET A 51 11.45 -15.67 11.64
CA MET A 51 12.36 -16.28 12.62
C MET A 51 13.22 -17.38 11.99
N ARG A 52 12.63 -18.27 11.19
CA ARG A 52 13.39 -19.32 10.49
C ARG A 52 14.40 -18.75 9.49
N MET A 53 14.06 -17.65 8.81
CA MET A 53 14.98 -16.95 7.91
C MET A 53 16.15 -16.36 8.70
N GLN A 54 15.87 -15.69 9.83
CA GLN A 54 16.89 -15.16 10.72
C GLN A 54 17.82 -16.25 11.25
N ASP A 55 17.25 -17.35 11.77
CA ASP A 55 18.03 -18.47 12.32
C ASP A 55 18.96 -19.07 11.26
N LYS A 56 18.49 -19.20 10.01
CA LYS A 56 19.29 -19.69 8.89
C LYS A 56 20.46 -18.76 8.56
N GLU A 57 20.24 -17.45 8.60
CA GLU A 57 21.28 -16.45 8.35
C GLU A 57 22.31 -16.41 9.49
N ILE A 58 21.84 -16.53 10.73
CA ILE A 58 22.67 -16.62 11.94
C ILE A 58 23.52 -17.89 11.89
N ASP A 59 22.94 -19.04 11.55
CA ASP A 59 23.63 -20.34 11.47
C ASP A 59 24.75 -20.33 10.40
N GLN A 60 24.50 -19.68 9.26
CA GLN A 60 25.52 -19.48 8.23
C GLN A 60 26.70 -18.66 8.74
N VAL A 61 26.44 -17.52 9.40
CA VAL A 61 27.50 -16.65 9.93
C VAL A 61 28.25 -17.34 11.07
N SER A 62 27.52 -18.02 11.96
CA SER A 62 28.06 -18.83 13.06
C SER A 62 29.02 -19.91 12.55
N THR A 63 28.62 -20.64 11.51
CA THR A 63 29.45 -21.68 10.90
C THR A 63 30.71 -21.12 10.24
N ILE A 64 30.62 -19.96 9.57
CA ILE A 64 31.75 -19.36 8.85
C ILE A 64 32.75 -18.70 9.81
N LEU A 65 32.26 -17.97 10.82
CA LEU A 65 33.10 -17.21 11.75
C LEU A 65 33.52 -18.04 12.98
N GLY A 66 32.89 -19.19 13.23
CA GLY A 66 33.16 -20.04 14.40
C GLY A 66 32.72 -19.41 15.72
N LEU A 67 31.74 -18.50 15.69
CA LEU A 67 31.21 -17.79 16.86
C LEU A 67 29.95 -18.48 17.40
N SER A 68 29.46 -18.06 18.56
CA SER A 68 28.15 -18.53 19.03
C SER A 68 27.02 -17.92 18.18
N ASN A 69 25.83 -18.55 18.20
CA ASN A 69 24.67 -18.02 17.49
C ASN A 69 24.24 -16.63 18.02
N GLU A 70 24.40 -16.40 19.33
CA GLU A 70 24.07 -15.11 19.97
C GLU A 70 25.02 -13.99 19.51
N ASP A 71 26.32 -14.29 19.47
CA ASP A 71 27.35 -13.37 18.99
C ASP A 71 27.15 -13.06 17.49
N SER A 72 26.85 -14.10 16.71
CA SER A 72 26.58 -13.98 15.27
C SER A 72 25.32 -13.15 14.98
N ALA A 73 24.26 -13.32 15.78
CA ALA A 73 23.05 -12.50 15.69
C ALA A 73 23.35 -11.02 16.01
N THR A 74 24.15 -10.76 17.04
CA THR A 74 24.56 -9.40 17.43
C THR A 74 25.38 -8.73 16.33
N LEU A 75 26.33 -9.46 15.74
CA LEU A 75 27.12 -8.97 14.60
C LEU A 75 26.26 -8.70 13.36
N LEU A 76 25.35 -9.60 13.02
CA LEU A 76 24.43 -9.40 11.90
C LEU A 76 23.57 -8.15 12.10
N ARG A 77 23.02 -7.95 13.30
CA ARG A 77 22.24 -6.74 13.64
C ARG A 77 23.10 -5.48 13.54
N TYR A 78 24.36 -5.52 13.99
CA TYR A 78 25.29 -4.38 13.86
C TYR A 78 25.54 -3.98 12.40
N PHE A 79 25.71 -4.97 11.51
CA PHE A 79 25.91 -4.74 10.07
C PHE A 79 24.61 -4.65 9.26
N ARG A 80 23.45 -4.45 9.90
CA ARG A 80 22.13 -4.37 9.23
C ARG A 80 21.85 -5.58 8.33
N TRP A 81 22.16 -6.77 8.83
CA TRP A 81 21.99 -8.03 8.13
C TRP A 81 22.73 -8.13 6.78
N ASN A 82 23.71 -7.25 6.53
CA ASN A 82 24.56 -7.30 5.35
C ASN A 82 25.75 -8.25 5.60
N LYS A 83 25.58 -9.52 5.23
CA LYS A 83 26.60 -10.57 5.38
C LYS A 83 27.91 -10.25 4.69
N GLU A 84 27.86 -9.67 3.48
CA GLU A 84 29.06 -9.38 2.69
C GLU A 84 29.95 -8.35 3.39
N LYS A 85 29.36 -7.24 3.86
CA LYS A 85 30.07 -6.22 4.63
C LYS A 85 30.59 -6.74 5.97
N LEU A 86 29.82 -7.61 6.62
CA LEU A 86 30.26 -8.28 7.85
C LEU A 86 31.52 -9.11 7.58
N PHE A 87 31.51 -9.97 6.57
CA PHE A 87 32.65 -10.82 6.26
C PHE A 87 33.87 -10.01 5.84
N GLU A 88 33.72 -9.01 4.96
CA GLU A 88 34.81 -8.13 4.54
C GLU A 88 35.49 -7.47 5.74
N ARG A 89 34.70 -6.82 6.61
CA ARG A 89 35.24 -6.07 7.76
C ARG A 89 35.77 -6.99 8.86
N TYR A 90 35.13 -8.11 9.12
CA TYR A 90 35.56 -9.06 10.14
C TYR A 90 36.90 -9.71 9.78
N MET A 91 37.14 -9.98 8.50
CA MET A 91 38.43 -10.50 8.04
C MET A 91 39.57 -9.48 8.21
N ASP A 92 39.27 -8.18 8.13
CA ASP A 92 40.27 -7.12 8.33
C ASP A 92 40.60 -6.91 9.82
N LEU A 93 39.59 -6.72 10.68
CA LEU A 93 39.76 -6.28 12.08
C LEU A 93 38.75 -6.96 13.04
N PRO A 94 38.93 -8.27 13.37
CA PRO A 94 37.96 -9.03 14.15
C PRO A 94 37.82 -8.51 15.59
N GLU A 95 38.93 -8.22 16.28
CA GLU A 95 38.90 -7.79 17.69
C GLU A 95 38.18 -6.46 17.90
N LYS A 96 38.38 -5.52 16.97
CA LYS A 96 37.74 -4.19 17.03
C LYS A 96 36.23 -4.30 16.82
N ILE A 97 35.81 -5.10 15.85
CA ILE A 97 34.39 -5.27 15.52
C ILE A 97 33.66 -5.99 16.65
N LEU A 98 34.25 -7.02 17.24
CA LEU A 98 33.68 -7.70 18.40
C LEU A 98 33.48 -6.72 19.55
N LYS A 99 34.48 -5.88 19.86
CA LYS A 99 34.38 -4.86 20.91
C LYS A 99 33.34 -3.78 20.61
N ASP A 100 33.32 -3.25 19.39
CA ASP A 100 32.39 -2.20 18.97
C ASP A 100 30.93 -2.71 18.94
N ALA A 101 30.73 -3.99 18.60
CA ALA A 101 29.43 -4.65 18.65
C ALA A 101 29.02 -5.14 20.05
N GLY A 102 29.88 -4.98 21.07
CA GLY A 102 29.63 -5.44 22.44
C GLY A 102 29.75 -6.95 22.65
N VAL A 103 30.31 -7.68 21.68
CA VAL A 103 30.52 -9.13 21.73
C VAL A 103 31.81 -9.44 22.49
N SER A 104 31.71 -10.18 23.58
CA SER A 104 32.87 -10.57 24.38
C SER A 104 33.60 -11.76 23.74
N SER A 105 34.87 -11.59 23.37
CA SER A 105 35.68 -12.69 22.82
C SER A 105 35.75 -13.86 23.81
N GLN A 106 35.52 -15.09 23.33
CA GLN A 106 35.46 -16.33 24.10
C GLN A 106 36.70 -16.64 24.97
N GLN A 107 37.78 -15.85 24.86
CA GLN A 107 38.98 -15.96 25.69
C GLN A 107 38.91 -15.15 27.02
N GLN A 108 37.84 -14.39 27.27
CA GLN A 108 37.62 -13.67 28.54
C GLN A 108 36.46 -14.23 29.38
N THR A 109 36.28 -15.55 29.37
CA THR A 109 35.25 -16.26 30.15
C THR A 109 35.45 -16.24 31.67
N ASN A 110 36.35 -15.40 32.21
CA ASN A 110 36.50 -15.18 33.64
C ASN A 110 36.10 -13.77 34.13
N SER A 111 35.62 -12.88 33.25
CA SER A 111 35.05 -11.61 33.68
C SER A 111 33.54 -11.70 33.60
N LYS A 112 32.91 -12.05 34.72
CA LYS A 112 31.47 -12.01 34.94
C LYS A 112 30.91 -10.68 34.39
N ILE A 113 30.21 -10.75 33.26
CA ILE A 113 29.21 -9.76 32.85
C ILE A 113 28.16 -9.79 33.96
N THR A 114 27.85 -8.64 34.55
CA THR A 114 27.30 -8.42 35.92
C THR A 114 28.32 -8.60 37.05
N VAL A 115 29.05 -7.53 37.35
CA VAL A 115 29.58 -7.36 38.71
C VAL A 115 28.42 -6.90 39.60
N LEU A 116 27.64 -7.87 40.08
CA LEU A 116 26.84 -7.68 41.29
C LEU A 116 27.80 -7.18 42.37
N ALA A 117 27.56 -5.99 42.91
CA ALA A 117 28.40 -5.35 43.91
C ALA A 117 28.31 -6.07 45.27
N LYS A 118 28.78 -7.32 45.34
CA LYS A 118 29.10 -8.02 46.60
C LYS A 118 30.60 -8.32 46.76
N ASP A 119 31.40 -8.20 45.70
CA ASP A 119 32.77 -8.74 45.68
C ASP A 119 33.90 -7.72 45.36
N LEU A 120 33.68 -6.40 45.43
CA LEU A 120 34.77 -5.41 45.27
C LEU A 120 34.98 -4.58 46.56
N PRO A 121 36.20 -4.54 47.12
CA PRO A 121 36.48 -3.92 48.41
C PRO A 121 36.58 -2.39 48.35
N GLU A 122 35.94 -1.73 49.32
CA GLU A 122 36.26 -0.40 49.90
C GLU A 122 36.52 0.78 48.96
N GLN A 123 35.69 1.01 47.93
CA GLN A 123 35.60 2.36 47.33
C GLN A 123 34.16 2.85 47.25
N PRO A 124 33.87 4.08 47.73
CA PRO A 124 32.55 4.67 47.59
C PRO A 124 32.25 4.85 46.10
N PHE A 125 31.17 4.23 45.64
CA PHE A 125 30.64 4.42 44.29
C PHE A 125 29.55 5.47 44.36
N MET A 126 29.61 6.49 43.50
CA MET A 126 28.53 7.43 43.28
C MET A 126 28.06 7.27 41.83
N CYS A 127 26.75 7.11 41.63
CA CYS A 127 26.19 7.02 40.30
C CYS A 127 26.16 8.41 39.64
N ASP A 128 26.78 8.58 38.48
CA ASP A 128 26.82 9.88 37.77
C ASP A 128 25.44 10.37 37.26
N ILE A 129 24.43 9.48 37.22
CA ILE A 129 23.08 9.80 36.73
C ILE A 129 22.18 10.31 37.87
N CYS A 130 22.12 9.57 38.99
CA CYS A 130 21.26 9.94 40.13
C CYS A 130 22.00 10.62 41.29
N CYS A 131 23.33 10.70 41.22
CA CYS A 131 24.21 11.23 42.26
C CYS A 131 24.03 10.56 43.64
N ASP A 132 23.60 9.29 43.64
CA ASP A 132 23.38 8.49 44.84
C ASP A 132 24.62 7.60 45.10
N ASP A 133 24.97 7.44 46.37
CA ASP A 133 26.17 6.77 46.86
C ASP A 133 25.90 5.65 47.88
N ASP A 134 24.67 5.13 47.89
CA ASP A 134 24.27 4.00 48.73
C ASP A 134 25.23 2.79 48.56
N PRO A 135 25.93 2.35 49.62
CA PRO A 135 26.85 1.22 49.59
C PRO A 135 26.21 -0.13 49.22
N GLU A 136 24.89 -0.28 49.40
CA GLU A 136 24.15 -1.51 49.06
C GLU A 136 23.62 -1.50 47.61
N MET A 137 23.89 -0.44 46.85
CA MET A 137 23.34 -0.24 45.52
C MET A 137 23.90 -1.26 44.50
N GLU A 138 23.01 -1.94 43.79
CA GLU A 138 23.38 -2.79 42.67
C GLU A 138 23.89 -1.94 41.50
N THR A 139 25.04 -2.32 40.94
CA THR A 139 25.65 -1.62 39.81
C THR A 139 25.73 -2.51 38.58
N VAL A 140 25.68 -1.86 37.42
CA VAL A 140 25.73 -2.48 36.10
C VAL A 140 26.89 -1.89 35.34
N CYS A 141 27.67 -2.74 34.69
CA CYS A 141 28.77 -2.35 33.82
C CYS A 141 28.72 -3.18 32.54
N VAL A 142 28.76 -2.50 31.40
CA VAL A 142 28.89 -3.11 30.06
C VAL A 142 30.36 -3.20 29.66
N ALA A 143 30.66 -3.78 28.49
CA ALA A 143 32.02 -4.02 27.99
C ALA A 143 32.93 -2.78 27.92
N CYS A 144 32.38 -1.56 27.91
CA CYS A 144 33.15 -0.33 27.90
C CYS A 144 33.73 0.06 29.29
N GLY A 145 33.33 -0.59 30.37
CA GLY A 145 33.83 -0.31 31.72
C GLY A 145 33.09 0.81 32.47
N HIS A 146 32.09 1.45 31.86
CA HIS A 146 31.27 2.49 32.52
C HIS A 146 30.24 1.85 33.45
N ARG A 147 30.17 2.34 34.69
CA ARG A 147 29.37 1.76 35.77
C ARG A 147 28.27 2.72 36.22
N PHE A 148 27.04 2.24 36.22
CA PHE A 148 25.86 2.98 36.71
C PHE A 148 25.04 2.11 37.66
N CYS A 149 24.18 2.73 38.47
CA CYS A 149 23.26 1.96 39.30
C CYS A 149 22.18 1.26 38.47
N ARG A 150 21.71 0.12 38.96
CA ARG A 150 20.69 -0.68 38.31
C ARG A 150 19.42 0.12 38.02
N GLY A 151 18.95 0.92 38.97
CA GLY A 151 17.74 1.73 38.81
C GLY A 151 17.82 2.74 37.67
N CYS A 152 18.97 3.44 37.53
CA CYS A 152 19.18 4.35 36.41
C CYS A 152 19.29 3.62 35.08
N TYR A 153 19.96 2.46 35.07
CA TYR A 153 20.10 1.66 33.85
C TYR A 153 18.74 1.09 33.39
N GLU A 154 17.94 0.56 34.31
CA GLU A 154 16.58 0.08 34.03
C GLU A 154 15.69 1.21 33.50
N HIS A 155 15.74 2.40 34.13
CA HIS A 155 14.99 3.55 33.66
C HIS A 155 15.41 3.98 32.25
N TYR A 156 16.72 4.05 31.99
CA TYR A 156 17.27 4.36 30.67
C TYR A 156 16.82 3.36 29.59
N LEU A 157 16.96 2.06 29.87
CA LEU A 157 16.51 1.01 28.94
C LEU A 157 15.00 1.08 28.69
N ARG A 158 14.22 1.28 29.75
CA ARG A 158 12.76 1.38 29.65
C ARG A 158 12.34 2.58 28.82
N GLN A 159 12.97 3.74 29.00
CA GLN A 159 12.70 4.94 28.22
C GLN A 159 13.04 4.71 26.74
N LYS A 160 14.24 4.18 26.44
CA LYS A 160 14.69 3.86 25.08
C LYS A 160 13.78 2.86 24.36
N ILE A 161 13.36 1.80 25.05
CA ILE A 161 12.54 0.73 24.45
C ILE A 161 11.07 1.14 24.37
N ARG A 162 10.50 1.75 25.41
CA ARG A 162 9.05 2.03 25.47
C ARG A 162 8.69 3.30 24.72
N GLU A 163 9.42 4.39 24.93
CA GLU A 163 9.08 5.73 24.42
C GLU A 163 9.72 5.99 23.06
N GLU A 164 11.03 5.75 22.94
CA GLU A 164 11.76 6.02 21.70
C GLU A 164 11.64 4.87 20.68
N GLY A 165 11.26 3.67 21.12
CA GLY A 165 11.10 2.49 20.26
C GLY A 165 12.43 1.98 19.70
N GLU A 166 13.54 2.29 20.36
CA GLU A 166 14.88 1.97 19.89
C GLU A 166 15.33 0.62 20.46
N SER A 167 15.56 -0.35 19.57
CA SER A 167 16.07 -1.69 19.93
C SER A 167 17.46 -1.99 19.35
N ARG A 168 17.87 -1.25 18.30
CA ARG A 168 19.03 -1.57 17.46
C ARG A 168 20.37 -1.07 18.01
N ARG A 169 20.35 0.09 18.66
CA ARG A 169 21.54 0.82 19.10
C ARG A 169 21.30 1.48 20.44
N ILE A 170 20.90 0.67 21.41
CA ILE A 170 20.95 1.13 22.79
C ILE A 170 22.43 1.23 23.16
N GLU A 171 22.95 2.44 23.13
CA GLU A 171 24.33 2.76 23.49
C GLU A 171 24.45 2.94 25.01
N CYS A 172 25.67 2.81 25.51
CA CYS A 172 26.00 3.08 26.90
C CYS A 172 25.52 4.50 27.31
N PRO A 173 24.93 4.70 28.51
CA PRO A 173 24.48 6.02 28.96
C PRO A 173 25.56 7.10 29.09
N GLN A 174 26.86 6.75 29.00
CA GLN A 174 27.97 7.68 29.15
C GLN A 174 28.13 8.58 27.91
N ASP A 175 28.42 9.86 28.13
CA ASP A 175 28.73 10.82 27.05
C ASP A 175 29.86 10.30 26.13
N LYS A 176 29.59 10.28 24.82
CA LYS A 176 30.49 9.84 23.75
C LYS A 176 30.90 8.36 23.78
N CYS A 177 30.16 7.51 24.49
CA CYS A 177 30.38 6.07 24.46
C CYS A 177 29.41 5.38 23.48
N ASN A 178 29.93 4.94 22.33
CA ASN A 178 29.12 4.29 21.29
C ASN A 178 29.08 2.76 21.42
N VAL A 179 29.40 2.22 22.60
CA VAL A 179 29.36 0.77 22.84
C VAL A 179 27.92 0.33 23.06
N ILE A 180 27.49 -0.68 22.30
CA ILE A 180 26.14 -1.23 22.33
C ILE A 180 25.96 -2.12 23.55
N VAL A 181 24.81 -1.99 24.21
CA VAL A 181 24.39 -2.87 25.30
C VAL A 181 23.97 -4.23 24.74
N ASP A 182 24.55 -5.31 25.26
CA ASP A 182 24.24 -6.67 24.83
C ASP A 182 22.83 -7.11 25.26
N GLU A 183 22.25 -8.05 24.49
CA GLU A 183 20.89 -8.56 24.72
C GLU A 183 20.72 -9.16 26.12
N LYS A 184 21.72 -9.86 26.66
CA LYS A 184 21.64 -10.48 28.00
C LYS A 184 21.56 -9.43 29.11
N THR A 185 22.34 -8.36 28.99
CA THR A 185 22.26 -7.21 29.91
C THR A 185 20.89 -6.55 29.85
N VAL A 186 20.28 -6.41 28.65
CA VAL A 186 18.91 -5.88 28.54
C VAL A 186 17.91 -6.83 29.22
N GLU A 187 17.95 -8.13 28.89
CA GLU A 187 17.04 -9.15 29.45
C GLU A 187 17.13 -9.28 30.97
N GLY A 188 18.32 -9.09 31.55
CA GLY A 188 18.54 -9.16 32.99
C GLY A 188 18.10 -7.92 33.77
N LEU A 189 17.94 -6.77 33.11
CA LEU A 189 17.66 -5.49 33.76
C LEU A 189 16.23 -5.01 33.62
N VAL A 190 15.54 -5.36 32.53
CA VAL A 190 14.18 -4.87 32.27
C VAL A 190 13.10 -5.85 32.74
N ASP A 191 11.91 -5.31 33.01
CA ASP A 191 10.74 -6.12 33.32
C ASP A 191 10.33 -7.02 32.12
N PRO A 192 9.65 -8.17 32.36
CA PRO A 192 9.27 -9.10 31.30
C PRO A 192 8.45 -8.47 30.16
N GLN A 193 7.61 -7.49 30.46
CA GLN A 193 6.77 -6.81 29.47
C GLN A 193 7.63 -5.91 28.55
N THR A 194 8.59 -5.19 29.12
CA THR A 194 9.56 -4.40 28.34
C THR A 194 10.46 -5.31 27.51
N ASN A 195 10.85 -6.47 28.02
CA ASN A 195 11.67 -7.44 27.30
C ASN A 195 10.92 -8.02 26.08
N GLU A 196 9.65 -8.37 26.22
CA GLU A 196 8.82 -8.84 25.10
C GLU A 196 8.72 -7.77 23.99
N LYS A 197 8.55 -6.50 24.37
CA LYS A 197 8.58 -5.38 23.43
C LYS A 197 9.95 -5.23 22.76
N TYR A 198 11.03 -5.36 23.51
CA TYR A 198 12.40 -5.31 23.00
C TYR A 198 12.64 -6.42 21.96
N ARG A 199 12.28 -7.67 22.26
CA ARG A 199 12.38 -8.80 21.33
C ARG A 199 11.54 -8.61 20.07
N THR A 200 10.33 -8.08 20.22
CA THR A 200 9.47 -7.73 19.08
C THR A 200 10.14 -6.68 18.21
N LEU A 201 10.67 -5.62 18.81
CA LEU A 201 11.39 -4.57 18.09
C LEU A 201 12.66 -5.12 17.42
N LEU A 202 13.41 -6.03 18.05
CA LEU A 202 14.55 -6.72 17.46
C LEU A 202 14.16 -7.53 16.22
N ASN A 203 13.06 -8.28 16.27
CA ASN A 203 12.56 -9.02 15.12
C ASN A 203 12.12 -8.09 13.98
N ARG A 204 11.59 -6.91 14.33
CA ARG A 204 11.26 -5.87 13.34
C ARG A 204 12.49 -5.36 12.60
N THR A 205 13.65 -5.34 13.24
CA THR A 205 14.89 -4.84 12.63
C THR A 205 15.30 -5.60 11.39
N PHE A 206 15.16 -6.93 11.40
CA PHE A 206 15.48 -7.80 10.27
C PHE A 206 14.73 -7.41 9.01
N VAL A 207 13.46 -7.05 9.17
CA VAL A 207 12.61 -6.64 8.06
C VAL A 207 12.96 -5.22 7.61
N ASP A 208 13.12 -4.25 8.51
CA ASP A 208 13.43 -2.88 8.05
C ASP A 208 14.87 -2.69 7.53
N ASP A 209 15.78 -3.63 7.81
CA ASP A 209 17.14 -3.64 7.25
C ASP A 209 17.24 -4.36 5.89
N ASN A 210 16.20 -5.11 5.51
CA ASN A 210 16.18 -5.83 4.23
C ASN A 210 15.35 -5.06 3.20
N ASP A 211 15.99 -4.64 2.10
CA ASP A 211 15.34 -3.88 1.03
C ASP A 211 14.18 -4.65 0.35
N TYR A 212 14.16 -5.99 0.47
CA TYR A 212 13.14 -6.85 -0.11
C TYR A 212 12.05 -7.27 0.88
N LEU A 213 12.12 -6.87 2.15
CA LEU A 213 11.09 -7.15 3.15
C LEU A 213 10.44 -5.86 3.65
N ARG A 214 9.14 -5.89 3.90
CA ARG A 214 8.44 -4.76 4.53
C ARG A 214 7.26 -5.20 5.37
N TRP A 215 7.09 -4.60 6.55
CA TRP A 215 5.93 -4.84 7.40
C TRP A 215 4.64 -4.34 6.76
N CYS A 216 3.54 -5.07 6.99
CA CYS A 216 2.22 -4.55 6.70
C CYS A 216 1.95 -3.31 7.58
N PRO A 217 1.48 -2.19 7.00
CA PRO A 217 1.18 -0.97 7.75
C PRO A 217 -0.18 -1.01 8.46
N ALA A 218 -0.96 -2.08 8.30
CA ALA A 218 -2.24 -2.22 8.98
C ALA A 218 -2.02 -2.34 10.51
N PRO A 219 -2.86 -1.68 11.34
CA PRO A 219 -2.81 -1.84 12.80
C PRO A 219 -2.93 -3.32 13.19
N ASP A 220 -2.18 -3.72 14.22
CA ASP A 220 -2.17 -5.08 14.79
C ASP A 220 -1.82 -6.21 13.79
N CYS A 221 -1.22 -5.86 12.64
CA CYS A 221 -0.81 -6.83 11.64
C CYS A 221 0.69 -7.16 11.77
N GLU A 222 1.00 -8.43 12.04
CA GLU A 222 2.37 -8.92 12.22
C GLU A 222 2.93 -9.64 10.98
N TYR A 223 2.30 -9.48 9.82
CA TYR A 223 2.81 -10.06 8.57
C TYR A 223 3.79 -9.11 7.89
N ALA A 224 4.84 -9.67 7.31
CA ALA A 224 5.74 -8.97 6.39
C ALA A 224 5.48 -9.44 4.96
N ILE A 225 5.84 -8.61 3.98
CA ILE A 225 5.77 -8.94 2.56
C ILE A 225 7.18 -8.94 2.01
N GLU A 226 7.50 -9.98 1.25
CA GLU A 226 8.73 -10.10 0.49
C GLU A 226 8.45 -9.78 -0.99
N CYS A 227 9.21 -8.83 -1.54
CA CYS A 227 9.06 -8.40 -2.92
C CYS A 227 10.41 -8.00 -3.51
N HIS A 228 10.81 -8.66 -4.61
CA HIS A 228 12.11 -8.46 -5.26
C HIS A 228 12.06 -7.36 -6.33
N ILE A 229 11.66 -6.16 -5.93
CA ILE A 229 11.64 -4.99 -6.81
C ILE A 229 12.67 -3.97 -6.35
N PRO A 230 13.70 -3.68 -7.16
CA PRO A 230 14.71 -2.70 -6.79
C PRO A 230 14.10 -1.30 -6.75
N SER A 231 14.64 -0.44 -5.88
CA SER A 231 14.15 0.93 -5.71
C SER A 231 14.23 1.77 -6.99
N THR A 232 15.12 1.42 -7.92
CA THR A 232 15.25 2.08 -9.24
C THR A 232 14.00 1.90 -10.10
N SER A 233 13.32 0.75 -10.00
CA SER A 233 12.12 0.44 -10.76
C SER A 233 10.86 1.14 -10.25
N LEU A 234 10.89 1.80 -9.09
CA LEU A 234 9.75 2.54 -8.52
C LEU A 234 9.33 3.78 -9.35
N THR A 235 10.12 4.12 -10.36
CA THR A 235 9.82 5.17 -11.33
C THR A 235 8.95 4.68 -12.49
N SER A 236 8.97 3.38 -12.78
CA SER A 236 8.22 2.75 -13.87
C SER A 236 7.19 1.71 -13.39
N ILE A 237 7.34 1.20 -12.17
CA ILE A 237 6.48 0.16 -11.59
C ILE A 237 5.91 0.66 -10.27
N VAL A 238 4.62 0.42 -10.07
CA VAL A 238 3.92 0.64 -8.80
C VAL A 238 3.69 -0.72 -8.14
N PRO A 239 4.55 -1.14 -7.19
CA PRO A 239 4.47 -2.46 -6.60
C PRO A 239 3.38 -2.50 -5.52
N THR A 240 2.11 -2.56 -5.95
CA THR A 240 0.99 -2.78 -5.03
C THR A 240 0.95 -4.25 -4.63
N VAL A 241 1.03 -4.50 -3.33
CA VAL A 241 1.02 -5.82 -2.72
C VAL A 241 -0.20 -5.97 -1.81
N GLN A 242 -0.67 -7.20 -1.62
CA GLN A 242 -1.79 -7.51 -0.75
C GLN A 242 -1.34 -8.39 0.42
N CYS A 243 -1.53 -7.90 1.64
CA CYS A 243 -1.29 -8.69 2.84
C CYS A 243 -2.39 -9.75 3.06
N GLN A 244 -2.09 -10.78 3.85
CA GLN A 244 -3.08 -11.78 4.29
C GLN A 244 -4.23 -11.17 5.11
N CYS A 245 -4.05 -10.00 5.73
CA CYS A 245 -5.12 -9.23 6.37
C CYS A 245 -6.02 -8.45 5.38
N ASN A 246 -5.85 -8.66 4.06
CA ASN A 246 -6.53 -7.96 2.96
C ASN A 246 -6.17 -6.47 2.79
N TYR A 247 -5.23 -5.94 3.59
CA TYR A 247 -4.73 -4.59 3.36
C TYR A 247 -3.83 -4.53 2.13
N LYS A 248 -4.12 -3.59 1.23
CA LYS A 248 -3.36 -3.35 -0.02
C LYS A 248 -2.56 -2.07 0.09
N PHE A 249 -1.26 -2.16 -0.15
CA PHE A 249 -0.36 -1.01 -0.08
C PHE A 249 0.78 -1.12 -1.07
N CYS A 250 1.45 -0.01 -1.33
CA CYS A 250 2.63 0.01 -2.17
C CYS A 250 3.87 -0.41 -1.38
N PHE A 251 4.55 -1.46 -1.84
CA PHE A 251 5.82 -1.92 -1.27
C PHE A 251 6.89 -0.82 -1.30
N GLY A 252 6.89 0.05 -2.32
CA GLY A 252 7.86 1.14 -2.47
C GLY A 252 7.70 2.27 -1.45
N CYS A 253 6.50 2.83 -1.29
CA CYS A 253 6.30 4.01 -0.42
C CYS A 253 5.54 3.75 0.90
N GLY A 254 4.92 2.58 1.07
CA GLY A 254 4.18 2.22 2.29
C GLY A 254 2.77 2.81 2.38
N VAL A 255 2.40 3.70 1.44
CA VAL A 255 1.04 4.26 1.35
C VAL A 255 0.08 3.20 0.80
N ALA A 256 -1.21 3.32 1.13
CA ALA A 256 -2.28 2.53 0.53
C ALA A 256 -2.22 2.52 -1.00
N ASP A 257 -2.83 1.50 -1.62
CA ASP A 257 -2.81 1.30 -3.08
C ASP A 257 -3.03 2.62 -3.84
N HIS A 258 -2.03 2.96 -4.66
CA HIS A 258 -1.96 4.21 -5.39
C HIS A 258 -1.77 4.04 -6.90
N GLN A 259 -2.13 2.86 -7.43
CA GLN A 259 -2.16 2.65 -8.88
C GLN A 259 -3.20 3.57 -9.54
N PRO A 260 -2.85 4.24 -10.66
CA PRO A 260 -1.62 4.08 -11.46
C PRO A 260 -0.50 5.08 -11.15
N ALA A 261 -0.64 5.96 -10.14
CA ALA A 261 0.35 7.00 -9.86
C ALA A 261 1.65 6.42 -9.28
N ILE A 262 2.81 6.84 -9.79
CA ILE A 262 4.12 6.41 -9.25
C ILE A 262 4.42 7.05 -7.89
N CYS A 263 5.24 6.38 -7.08
CA CYS A 263 5.59 6.82 -5.72
C CYS A 263 6.08 8.28 -5.65
N ALA A 264 6.87 8.70 -6.64
CA ALA A 264 7.38 10.07 -6.71
C ALA A 264 6.26 11.12 -6.88
N ILE A 265 5.25 10.82 -7.70
CA ILE A 265 4.08 11.67 -7.92
C ILE A 265 3.21 11.69 -6.67
N VAL A 266 2.98 10.53 -6.04
CA VAL A 266 2.19 10.43 -4.81
C VAL A 266 2.82 11.29 -3.71
N LYS A 267 4.14 11.20 -3.51
CA LYS A 267 4.85 12.02 -2.53
C LYS A 267 4.71 13.52 -2.82
N LYS A 268 4.86 13.94 -4.10
CA LYS A 268 4.67 15.34 -4.52
C LYS A 268 3.23 15.80 -4.29
N TRP A 269 2.24 14.98 -4.64
CA TRP A 269 0.81 15.29 -4.49
C TRP A 269 0.42 15.45 -3.03
N LEU A 270 0.78 14.50 -2.17
CA LEU A 270 0.45 14.57 -0.74
C LEU A 270 1.08 15.79 -0.07
N LYS A 271 2.35 16.08 -0.38
CA LYS A 271 3.00 17.31 0.10
C LYS A 271 2.27 18.57 -0.38
N LYS A 272 1.87 18.63 -1.65
CA LYS A 272 1.11 19.76 -2.18
C LYS A 272 -0.25 19.92 -1.49
N CYS A 273 -0.94 18.82 -1.20
CA CYS A 273 -2.19 18.83 -0.45
C CYS A 273 -2.03 19.36 0.99
N GLU A 274 -0.90 19.06 1.63
CA GLU A 274 -0.54 19.57 2.95
C GLU A 274 -0.24 21.07 2.91
N ASP A 275 0.60 21.49 1.96
CA ASP A 275 1.03 22.89 1.77
C ASP A 275 -0.14 23.82 1.39
N ASP A 276 -1.07 23.35 0.54
CA ASP A 276 -2.23 24.13 0.04
C ASP A 276 -3.52 23.88 0.86
N SER A 277 -3.40 23.31 2.07
CA SER A 277 -4.52 22.82 2.90
C SER A 277 -5.55 23.90 3.29
N GLU A 278 -5.14 25.16 3.44
CA GLU A 278 -6.07 26.27 3.75
C GLU A 278 -7.03 26.59 2.59
N THR A 279 -6.60 26.43 1.34
CA THR A 279 -7.48 26.62 0.17
C THR A 279 -8.37 25.39 -0.07
N ALA A 280 -7.83 24.20 0.21
CA ALA A 280 -8.53 22.92 0.08
C ALA A 280 -9.69 22.75 1.09
N ASN A 281 -9.50 23.15 2.34
CA ASN A 281 -10.50 23.05 3.40
C ASN A 281 -11.75 23.90 3.15
N TRP A 282 -11.63 25.02 2.43
CA TRP A 282 -12.77 25.88 2.10
C TRP A 282 -13.74 25.25 1.08
N ILE A 283 -13.27 24.27 0.29
CA ILE A 283 -14.00 23.76 -0.89
C ILE A 283 -14.70 22.41 -0.62
N SER A 284 -14.33 21.70 0.45
CA SER A 284 -14.97 20.43 0.85
C SER A 284 -16.30 20.66 1.60
N ALA A 285 -17.26 21.31 0.94
CA ALA A 285 -18.60 21.39 1.47
C ALA A 285 -19.32 20.05 1.24
N HIS A 286 -19.69 19.38 2.34
CA HIS A 286 -20.61 18.22 2.32
C HIS A 286 -22.00 18.59 1.78
N THR A 287 -22.25 19.89 1.63
CA THR A 287 -23.48 20.51 1.16
C THR A 287 -23.20 21.38 -0.06
N LYS A 288 -24.01 21.23 -1.11
CA LYS A 288 -24.00 22.09 -2.32
C LYS A 288 -25.43 22.49 -2.66
N GLU A 289 -25.59 23.51 -3.49
CA GLU A 289 -26.90 23.96 -3.96
C GLU A 289 -27.26 23.35 -5.31
N CYS A 290 -28.54 23.03 -5.53
CA CYS A 290 -29.00 22.56 -6.82
C CYS A 290 -28.78 23.64 -7.90
N PRO A 291 -28.15 23.31 -9.05
CA PRO A 291 -27.85 24.32 -10.09
C PRO A 291 -29.11 24.90 -10.75
N ARG A 292 -30.27 24.23 -10.63
CA ARG A 292 -31.55 24.68 -11.20
C ARG A 292 -32.41 25.47 -10.22
N CYS A 293 -32.52 25.03 -8.96
CA CYS A 293 -33.50 25.60 -8.01
C CYS A 293 -32.89 26.08 -6.69
N GLN A 294 -31.56 26.04 -6.56
CA GLN A 294 -30.77 26.51 -5.42
C GLN A 294 -31.14 25.87 -4.07
N SER A 295 -31.90 24.77 -4.07
CA SER A 295 -32.13 24.03 -2.84
C SER A 295 -30.82 23.42 -2.36
N THR A 296 -30.50 23.58 -1.08
CA THR A 296 -29.35 22.91 -0.44
C THR A 296 -29.53 21.39 -0.46
N ILE A 297 -28.48 20.69 -0.87
CA ILE A 297 -28.41 19.23 -0.98
C ILE A 297 -27.16 18.78 -0.21
N GLU A 298 -27.30 17.76 0.64
CA GLU A 298 -26.20 17.10 1.34
C GLU A 298 -25.86 15.78 0.64
N LYS A 299 -24.56 15.49 0.49
CA LYS A 299 -24.09 14.23 -0.10
C LYS A 299 -24.26 13.08 0.89
N ASN A 300 -25.12 12.11 0.58
CA ASN A 300 -25.47 10.98 1.46
C ASN A 300 -25.15 9.59 0.85
N GLY A 301 -24.36 9.57 -0.22
CA GLY A 301 -23.94 8.38 -0.98
C GLY A 301 -22.64 8.65 -1.75
N GLY A 302 -22.00 7.59 -2.21
CA GLY A 302 -20.76 7.68 -2.99
C GLY A 302 -21.01 8.12 -4.43
N CYS A 303 -22.21 7.84 -4.97
CA CYS A 303 -22.57 8.18 -6.34
C CYS A 303 -22.53 9.68 -6.63
N ASN A 304 -21.93 10.08 -7.75
CA ASN A 304 -21.88 11.47 -8.19
C ASN A 304 -23.08 11.90 -9.05
N HIS A 305 -23.93 10.95 -9.47
CA HIS A 305 -25.20 11.22 -10.14
C HIS A 305 -26.25 11.64 -9.10
N MET A 306 -26.63 12.93 -9.10
CA MET A 306 -27.54 13.49 -8.11
C MET A 306 -28.87 13.90 -8.75
N THR A 307 -29.98 13.52 -8.11
CA THR A 307 -31.33 13.97 -8.48
C THR A 307 -31.89 14.90 -7.42
N CYS A 308 -32.19 16.15 -7.79
CA CYS A 308 -32.76 17.12 -6.87
C CYS A 308 -34.18 16.72 -6.41
N ARG A 309 -34.41 16.60 -5.10
CA ARG A 309 -35.74 16.23 -4.54
C ARG A 309 -36.83 17.27 -4.82
N LYS A 310 -36.46 18.57 -4.95
CA LYS A 310 -37.41 19.67 -5.16
C LYS A 310 -37.82 19.83 -6.62
N CYS A 311 -36.86 19.85 -7.55
CA CYS A 311 -37.11 20.13 -8.96
C CYS A 311 -36.88 18.96 -9.92
N ARG A 312 -36.46 17.79 -9.39
CA ARG A 312 -36.14 16.56 -10.13
C ARG A 312 -35.07 16.71 -11.22
N HIS A 313 -34.28 17.77 -11.18
CA HIS A 313 -33.16 17.94 -12.08
C HIS A 313 -32.02 16.99 -11.70
N GLU A 314 -31.49 16.28 -12.69
CA GLU A 314 -30.35 15.37 -12.59
C GLU A 314 -29.06 16.08 -13.01
N PHE A 315 -28.05 16.04 -12.16
CA PHE A 315 -26.79 16.75 -12.36
C PHE A 315 -25.62 16.00 -11.72
N CYS A 316 -24.41 16.34 -12.14
CA CYS A 316 -23.18 15.79 -11.58
C CYS A 316 -22.75 16.59 -10.34
N TRP A 317 -22.47 15.90 -9.23
CA TRP A 317 -22.02 16.53 -7.98
C TRP A 317 -20.69 17.28 -8.12
N VAL A 318 -19.80 16.83 -9.02
CA VAL A 318 -18.46 17.42 -9.19
C VAL A 318 -18.54 18.73 -9.98
N CYS A 319 -19.01 18.68 -11.22
CA CYS A 319 -19.00 19.84 -12.12
C CYS A 319 -20.27 20.69 -12.08
N MET A 320 -21.33 20.24 -11.39
CA MET A 320 -22.65 20.89 -11.35
C MET A 320 -23.36 20.98 -12.72
N GLY A 321 -22.83 20.32 -13.75
CA GLY A 321 -23.42 20.23 -15.08
C GLY A 321 -24.51 19.16 -15.19
N PRO A 322 -25.32 19.18 -16.27
CA PRO A 322 -26.41 18.24 -16.49
C PRO A 322 -25.88 16.80 -16.65
N TRP A 323 -26.56 15.84 -16.00
CA TRP A 323 -26.12 14.44 -16.05
C TRP A 323 -26.28 13.82 -17.45
N SER A 324 -27.30 14.25 -18.21
CA SER A 324 -27.60 13.73 -19.55
C SER A 324 -26.48 13.90 -20.57
N GLU A 325 -25.56 14.85 -20.35
CA GLU A 325 -24.42 15.09 -21.24
C GLU A 325 -23.22 14.20 -20.89
N HIS A 326 -23.17 13.66 -19.67
CA HIS A 326 -22.08 12.79 -19.22
C HIS A 326 -22.10 11.45 -19.96
N GLY A 327 -20.93 11.00 -20.40
CA GLY A 327 -20.77 9.78 -21.20
C GLY A 327 -20.92 9.99 -22.71
N THR A 328 -21.22 11.21 -23.16
CA THR A 328 -21.11 11.57 -24.58
C THR A 328 -19.66 11.88 -24.95
N SER A 329 -19.29 11.72 -26.23
CA SER A 329 -17.91 11.97 -26.69
C SER A 329 -17.51 13.45 -26.64
N TRP A 330 -18.49 14.36 -26.65
CA TRP A 330 -18.25 15.81 -26.75
C TRP A 330 -18.21 16.51 -25.38
N TYR A 331 -18.80 15.93 -24.34
CA TYR A 331 -18.80 16.50 -22.99
C TYR A 331 -17.78 15.78 -22.09
N ASN A 332 -16.79 16.52 -21.58
CA ASN A 332 -15.72 15.97 -20.75
C ASN A 332 -15.69 16.67 -19.39
N CYS A 333 -16.23 16.01 -18.36
CA CYS A 333 -16.17 16.51 -16.99
C CYS A 333 -14.78 16.37 -16.38
N ASN A 334 -14.01 15.35 -16.76
CA ASN A 334 -12.73 15.01 -16.14
C ASN A 334 -11.56 15.89 -16.63
N ARG A 335 -11.58 16.31 -17.89
CA ARG A 335 -10.50 17.09 -18.54
C ARG A 335 -10.46 18.53 -18.02
N TYR A 336 -9.25 19.07 -17.85
CA TYR A 336 -9.05 20.50 -17.57
C TYR A 336 -8.80 21.26 -18.87
N ASP A 337 -9.76 22.12 -19.23
CA ASP A 337 -9.62 23.00 -20.39
C ASP A 337 -8.89 24.29 -20.01
N GLU A 338 -7.66 24.45 -20.51
CA GLU A 338 -6.85 25.64 -20.27
C GLU A 338 -7.32 26.84 -21.09
N LYS A 339 -8.03 26.62 -22.21
CA LYS A 339 -8.44 27.69 -23.13
C LYS A 339 -9.66 28.44 -22.60
N SER A 340 -10.69 27.75 -22.12
CA SER A 340 -11.84 28.40 -21.50
C SER A 340 -11.48 29.24 -20.27
N SER A 341 -10.47 28.84 -19.50
CA SER A 341 -9.96 29.63 -18.36
C SER A 341 -9.16 30.86 -18.78
N ALA A 342 -8.39 30.77 -19.87
CA ALA A 342 -7.60 31.87 -20.42
C ALA A 342 -8.46 32.92 -21.14
N ASP A 343 -9.45 32.46 -21.94
CA ASP A 343 -10.32 33.31 -22.73
C ASP A 343 -11.37 34.04 -21.87
N ALA A 344 -11.74 33.50 -20.71
CA ALA A 344 -12.75 34.11 -19.84
C ALA A 344 -12.27 35.40 -19.16
N ARG A 345 -10.95 35.61 -18.96
CA ARG A 345 -10.40 36.77 -18.21
C ARG A 345 -8.96 37.09 -18.62
N GLU A 346 -8.79 38.03 -19.56
CA GLU A 346 -7.54 38.45 -20.23
C GLU A 346 -6.45 39.10 -19.31
N SER A 347 -6.45 38.86 -17.99
CA SER A 347 -5.49 39.48 -17.05
C SER A 347 -5.10 38.62 -15.83
N GLN A 348 -5.24 37.29 -15.88
CA GLN A 348 -4.83 36.46 -14.75
C GLN A 348 -3.30 36.25 -14.69
N THR A 349 -2.72 36.40 -13.51
CA THR A 349 -1.34 36.01 -13.20
C THR A 349 -1.16 34.49 -13.29
N GLN A 350 0.00 34.01 -13.74
CA GLN A 350 0.33 32.58 -13.86
C GLN A 350 0.03 31.76 -12.58
N SER A 351 0.18 32.39 -11.41
CA SER A 351 -0.15 31.81 -10.11
C SER A 351 -1.63 31.42 -9.97
N ARG A 352 -2.57 32.22 -10.50
CA ARG A 352 -4.00 31.91 -10.41
C ARG A 352 -4.41 30.78 -11.35
N VAL A 353 -3.87 30.75 -12.58
CA VAL A 353 -4.09 29.64 -13.53
C VAL A 353 -3.57 28.33 -12.95
N SER A 354 -2.41 28.35 -12.30
CA SER A 354 -1.86 27.18 -11.59
C SER A 354 -2.76 26.73 -10.44
N LEU A 355 -3.33 27.67 -9.66
CA LEU A 355 -4.26 27.38 -8.58
C LEU A 355 -5.59 26.80 -9.10
N GLU A 356 -6.19 27.38 -10.13
CA GLU A 356 -7.43 26.89 -10.74
C GLU A 356 -7.25 25.46 -11.28
N ARG A 357 -6.11 25.19 -11.95
CA ARG A 357 -5.73 23.83 -12.36
C ARG A 357 -5.63 22.91 -11.15
N TYR A 358 -4.91 23.30 -10.10
CA TYR A 358 -4.80 22.47 -8.90
C TYR A 358 -6.16 22.16 -8.29
N LEU A 359 -7.03 23.16 -8.13
CA LEU A 359 -8.36 22.99 -7.56
C LEU A 359 -9.24 22.04 -8.40
N HIS A 360 -9.13 22.06 -9.73
CA HIS A 360 -9.83 21.13 -10.61
C HIS A 360 -9.49 19.67 -10.30
N TYR A 361 -8.19 19.34 -10.23
CA TYR A 361 -7.74 17.98 -9.96
C TYR A 361 -7.92 17.60 -8.48
N TYR A 362 -7.68 18.52 -7.55
CA TYR A 362 -7.85 18.29 -6.11
C TYR A 362 -9.31 18.00 -5.76
N ASN A 363 -10.26 18.76 -6.30
CA ASN A 363 -11.68 18.54 -6.04
C ASN A 363 -12.13 17.13 -6.44
N ARG A 364 -11.65 16.64 -7.59
CA ARG A 364 -11.94 15.29 -8.09
C ARG A 364 -11.27 14.21 -7.26
N TYR A 365 -9.99 14.40 -6.92
CA TYR A 365 -9.25 13.54 -6.00
C TYR A 365 -10.00 13.39 -4.66
N ALA A 366 -10.31 14.50 -3.99
CA ALA A 366 -10.97 14.53 -2.69
C ALA A 366 -12.39 13.96 -2.76
N ASN A 367 -13.12 14.24 -3.85
CA ASN A 367 -14.46 13.69 -4.07
C ASN A 367 -14.43 12.16 -4.21
N HIS A 368 -13.49 11.58 -4.96
CA HIS A 368 -13.35 10.13 -5.05
C HIS A 368 -12.91 9.49 -3.73
N GLU A 369 -12.07 10.18 -2.94
CA GLU A 369 -11.73 9.73 -1.59
C GLU A 369 -12.96 9.69 -0.68
N GLN A 370 -13.74 10.77 -0.64
CA GLN A 370 -14.96 10.84 0.17
C GLN A 370 -15.99 9.82 -0.31
N SER A 371 -16.23 9.71 -1.62
CA SER A 371 -17.16 8.73 -2.19
C SER A 371 -16.77 7.29 -1.86
N ALA A 372 -15.47 6.97 -1.83
CA ALA A 372 -15.01 5.63 -1.43
C ALA A 372 -15.29 5.33 0.04
N ARG A 373 -15.17 6.33 0.93
CA ARG A 373 -15.56 6.17 2.35
C ARG A 373 -17.08 5.94 2.48
N LEU A 374 -17.90 6.69 1.75
CA LEU A 374 -19.36 6.51 1.74
C LEU A 374 -19.79 5.16 1.13
N ASP A 375 -19.09 4.69 0.10
CA ASP A 375 -19.29 3.34 -0.45
C ASP A 375 -18.85 2.25 0.53
N GLN A 376 -17.87 2.51 1.39
CA GLN A 376 -17.51 1.58 2.45
C GLN A 376 -18.63 1.50 3.51
N ASP A 377 -19.29 2.61 3.84
CA ASP A 377 -20.49 2.58 4.68
C ASP A 377 -21.67 1.86 4.00
N LEU A 378 -21.66 1.77 2.66
CA LEU A 378 -22.62 0.97 1.90
C LEU A 378 -22.47 -0.53 2.17
N TYR A 379 -21.33 -1.05 2.63
CA TYR A 379 -21.21 -2.47 3.01
C TYR A 379 -22.24 -2.87 4.06
N LEU A 380 -22.38 -2.07 5.12
CA LEU A 380 -23.32 -2.34 6.20
C LEU A 380 -24.77 -2.32 5.71
N LYS A 381 -25.09 -1.40 4.79
CA LYS A 381 -26.41 -1.35 4.14
C LYS A 381 -26.61 -2.53 3.19
N THR A 382 -25.55 -2.96 2.53
CA THR A 382 -25.55 -4.08 1.58
C THR A 382 -25.74 -5.40 2.29
N GLU A 383 -25.13 -5.61 3.46
CA GLU A 383 -25.38 -6.81 4.27
C GLU A 383 -26.85 -6.93 4.68
N LYS A 384 -27.47 -5.83 5.13
CA LYS A 384 -28.92 -5.80 5.40
C LYS A 384 -29.74 -6.10 4.15
N LYS A 385 -29.38 -5.49 3.01
CA LYS A 385 -30.01 -5.77 1.70
C LYS A 385 -29.87 -7.25 1.30
N MET A 386 -28.72 -7.88 1.58
CA MET A 386 -28.48 -9.30 1.30
C MET A 386 -29.36 -10.20 2.19
N GLU A 387 -29.50 -9.89 3.48
CA GLU A 387 -30.41 -10.61 4.38
C GLU A 387 -31.88 -10.44 3.99
N GLU A 388 -32.29 -9.23 3.61
CA GLU A 388 -33.64 -8.96 3.11
C GLU A 388 -33.90 -9.72 1.81
N MET A 389 -32.91 -9.79 0.91
CA MET A 389 -33.00 -10.55 -0.34
C MET A 389 -33.13 -12.06 -0.10
N GLN A 390 -32.42 -12.61 0.89
CA GLN A 390 -32.56 -14.01 1.31
C GLN A 390 -33.94 -14.32 1.90
N LYS A 391 -34.55 -13.38 2.63
CA LYS A 391 -35.87 -13.56 3.24
C LYS A 391 -37.01 -13.41 2.25
N THR A 392 -36.82 -12.59 1.21
CA THR A 392 -37.87 -12.21 0.27
C THR A 392 -37.79 -12.91 -1.09
N SER A 393 -36.65 -13.52 -1.41
CA SER A 393 -36.41 -14.29 -2.63
C SER A 393 -35.83 -15.67 -2.26
N ASP A 394 -36.02 -16.67 -3.13
CA ASP A 394 -35.46 -18.02 -2.96
C ASP A 394 -33.94 -18.10 -3.25
N LEU A 395 -33.19 -17.00 -3.06
CA LEU A 395 -31.76 -16.94 -3.34
C LEU A 395 -30.95 -17.43 -2.13
N SER A 396 -29.97 -18.29 -2.41
CA SER A 396 -29.05 -18.81 -1.40
C SER A 396 -28.05 -17.75 -0.91
N TRP A 397 -27.39 -18.03 0.23
CA TRP A 397 -26.33 -17.17 0.77
C TRP A 397 -25.20 -16.90 -0.23
N ILE A 398 -24.84 -17.89 -1.05
CA ILE A 398 -23.81 -17.76 -2.09
C ILE A 398 -24.27 -16.81 -3.18
N GLU A 399 -25.55 -16.88 -3.56
CA GLU A 399 -26.11 -16.11 -4.66
C GLU A 399 -26.26 -14.64 -4.37
N VAL A 400 -26.27 -14.21 -3.10
CA VAL A 400 -26.32 -12.79 -2.72
C VAL A 400 -24.94 -12.15 -2.56
N GLN A 401 -23.85 -12.94 -2.55
CA GLN A 401 -22.48 -12.44 -2.40
C GLN A 401 -22.02 -11.52 -3.55
N PHE A 402 -22.72 -11.53 -4.69
CA PHE A 402 -22.41 -10.63 -5.81
C PHE A 402 -22.51 -9.15 -5.42
N LEU A 403 -23.40 -8.80 -4.50
CA LEU A 403 -23.54 -7.41 -4.03
C LEU A 403 -22.29 -6.96 -3.28
N LYS A 404 -21.76 -7.80 -2.38
CA LYS A 404 -20.50 -7.53 -1.67
C LYS A 404 -19.33 -7.35 -2.65
N LYS A 405 -19.21 -8.26 -3.62
CA LYS A 405 -18.19 -8.17 -4.68
C LYS A 405 -18.33 -6.90 -5.52
N ALA A 406 -19.56 -6.47 -5.83
CA ALA A 406 -19.81 -5.25 -6.58
C ALA A 406 -19.40 -3.99 -5.79
N VAL A 407 -19.64 -3.96 -4.48
CA VAL A 407 -19.15 -2.88 -3.61
C VAL A 407 -17.61 -2.91 -3.57
N ASP A 408 -16.98 -4.08 -3.42
CA ASP A 408 -15.51 -4.22 -3.46
C ASP A 408 -14.92 -3.63 -4.76
N VAL A 409 -15.51 -3.97 -5.91
CA VAL A 409 -15.10 -3.45 -7.22
C VAL A 409 -15.28 -1.93 -7.30
N THR A 410 -16.39 -1.41 -6.78
CA THR A 410 -16.67 0.04 -6.77
C THR A 410 -15.63 0.79 -5.95
N VAL A 411 -15.34 0.34 -4.72
CA VAL A 411 -14.32 0.95 -3.84
C VAL A 411 -12.93 0.90 -4.48
N GLN A 412 -12.55 -0.24 -5.08
CA GLN A 412 -11.27 -0.37 -5.81
C GLN A 412 -11.17 0.60 -6.99
N CYS A 413 -12.24 0.75 -7.78
CA CYS A 413 -12.26 1.68 -8.90
C CYS A 413 -12.21 3.14 -8.45
N ARG A 414 -12.89 3.50 -7.34
CA ARG A 414 -12.78 4.85 -6.77
C ARG A 414 -11.38 5.14 -6.25
N MET A 415 -10.68 4.17 -5.66
CA MET A 415 -9.29 4.33 -5.27
C MET A 415 -8.38 4.51 -6.47
N THR A 416 -8.55 3.74 -7.55
CA THR A 416 -7.81 3.95 -8.79
C THR A 416 -8.11 5.32 -9.39
N LEU A 417 -9.39 5.71 -9.52
CA LEU A 417 -9.81 7.02 -10.04
C LEU A 417 -9.25 8.20 -9.22
N LYS A 418 -9.22 8.08 -7.89
CA LYS A 418 -8.58 9.08 -7.03
C LYS A 418 -7.14 9.34 -7.49
N TRP A 419 -6.36 8.28 -7.69
CA TRP A 419 -4.96 8.40 -8.07
C TRP A 419 -4.72 8.72 -9.55
N THR A 420 -5.67 8.42 -10.45
CA THR A 420 -5.58 8.91 -11.85
C THR A 420 -5.62 10.43 -11.92
N TYR A 421 -6.37 11.11 -11.05
CA TYR A 421 -6.37 12.57 -10.99
C TYR A 421 -5.05 13.17 -10.47
N ALA A 422 -4.45 12.55 -9.46
CA ALA A 422 -3.11 12.95 -8.98
C ALA A 422 -2.05 12.73 -10.08
N PHE A 423 -2.15 11.62 -10.82
CA PHE A 423 -1.28 11.33 -11.97
C PHE A 423 -1.46 12.36 -13.09
N ALA A 424 -2.71 12.63 -13.49
CA ALA A 424 -3.05 13.54 -14.58
C ALA A 424 -2.64 15.00 -14.29
N PHE A 425 -2.68 15.44 -13.03
CA PHE A 425 -2.28 16.80 -12.66
C PHE A 425 -0.84 17.12 -13.09
N TYR A 426 0.08 16.19 -12.83
CA TYR A 426 1.51 16.34 -13.18
C TYR A 426 1.82 15.95 -14.62
N LEU A 427 0.87 15.43 -15.39
CA LEU A 427 1.10 14.94 -16.74
C LEU A 427 1.22 16.12 -17.73
N ALA A 428 2.28 16.13 -18.53
CA ALA A 428 2.44 17.07 -19.63
C ALA A 428 1.54 16.65 -20.80
N LYS A 429 0.77 17.59 -21.36
CA LYS A 429 -0.19 17.32 -22.44
C LYS A 429 0.47 16.71 -23.67
N SER A 430 -0.07 15.61 -24.16
CA SER A 430 0.35 14.91 -25.37
C SER A 430 -0.84 14.15 -26.00
N ASN A 431 -0.62 13.47 -27.12
CA ASN A 431 -1.65 12.59 -27.70
C ASN A 431 -1.97 11.42 -26.76
N GLU A 432 -0.97 10.89 -26.07
CA GLU A 432 -1.12 9.80 -25.10
C GLU A 432 -1.94 10.24 -23.88
N THR A 433 -1.79 11.51 -23.44
CA THR A 433 -2.60 12.02 -22.33
C THR A 433 -4.08 12.11 -22.71
N ALA A 434 -4.40 12.40 -23.96
CA ALA A 434 -5.79 12.41 -24.42
C ALA A 434 -6.42 11.01 -24.33
N ILE A 435 -5.69 9.97 -24.74
CA ILE A 435 -6.11 8.57 -24.63
C ILE A 435 -6.31 8.18 -23.16
N PHE A 436 -5.37 8.54 -22.29
CA PHE A 436 -5.49 8.32 -20.85
C PHE A 436 -6.75 8.97 -20.26
N GLU A 437 -7.04 10.22 -20.64
CA GLU A 437 -8.23 10.94 -20.18
C GLU A 437 -9.53 10.33 -20.71
N ASP A 438 -9.54 9.76 -21.92
CA ASP A 438 -10.71 9.02 -22.44
C ASP A 438 -10.92 7.71 -21.66
N ASN A 439 -9.85 6.96 -21.39
CA ASN A 439 -9.90 5.76 -20.54
C ASN A 439 -10.38 6.10 -19.11
N GLN A 440 -9.91 7.23 -18.55
CA GLN A 440 -10.34 7.72 -17.24
C GLN A 440 -11.85 8.05 -17.24
N ARG A 441 -12.34 8.76 -18.25
CA ARG A 441 -13.77 9.08 -18.39
C ARG A 441 -14.63 7.82 -18.48
N ASP A 442 -14.21 6.84 -19.29
CA ASP A 442 -14.93 5.58 -19.47
C ASP A 442 -15.03 4.80 -18.14
N LEU A 443 -13.93 4.74 -17.38
CA LEU A 443 -13.91 4.11 -16.05
C LEU A 443 -14.78 4.87 -15.04
N GLU A 444 -14.72 6.20 -15.03
CA GLU A 444 -15.51 7.03 -14.13
C GLU A 444 -17.01 6.82 -14.38
N MET A 445 -17.45 6.94 -15.63
CA MET A 445 -18.86 6.70 -15.99
C MET A 445 -19.33 5.29 -15.65
N ALA A 446 -18.50 4.27 -15.92
CA ALA A 446 -18.82 2.90 -15.56
C ALA A 446 -18.98 2.74 -14.03
N THR A 447 -18.08 3.36 -13.25
CA THR A 447 -18.09 3.31 -11.78
C THR A 447 -19.32 4.00 -11.21
N GLU A 448 -19.69 5.18 -11.72
CA GLU A 448 -20.89 5.88 -11.25
C GLU A 448 -22.17 5.11 -11.59
N HIS A 449 -22.27 4.49 -12.77
CA HIS A 449 -23.40 3.63 -13.10
C HIS A 449 -23.52 2.41 -12.18
N LEU A 450 -22.41 1.80 -11.77
CA LEU A 450 -22.43 0.68 -10.82
C LEU A 450 -22.83 1.15 -9.42
N SER A 451 -22.25 2.26 -8.95
CA SER A 451 -22.59 2.88 -7.66
C SER A 451 -24.08 3.25 -7.60
N GLU A 452 -24.63 3.82 -8.68
CA GLU A 452 -26.07 4.13 -8.78
C GLU A 452 -26.95 2.88 -8.66
N LEU A 453 -26.58 1.76 -9.30
CA LEU A 453 -27.33 0.50 -9.17
C LEU A 453 -27.31 -0.03 -7.73
N LEU A 454 -26.19 0.12 -7.02
CA LEU A 454 -26.03 -0.35 -5.64
C LEU A 454 -26.79 0.53 -4.63
N GLU A 455 -26.92 1.82 -4.90
CA GLU A 455 -27.66 2.76 -4.05
C GLU A 455 -29.19 2.67 -4.24
N LYS A 456 -29.67 2.21 -5.40
CA LYS A 456 -31.11 2.04 -5.67
C LYS A 456 -31.82 1.14 -4.63
N PRO A 457 -33.08 1.46 -4.27
CA PRO A 457 -33.87 0.63 -3.37
C PRO A 457 -34.18 -0.73 -4.01
N LEU A 458 -34.30 -1.77 -3.18
CA LEU A 458 -34.64 -3.11 -3.65
C LEU A 458 -36.14 -3.21 -3.91
N GLU A 459 -36.50 -3.45 -5.18
CA GLU A 459 -37.87 -3.78 -5.58
C GLU A 459 -37.95 -5.28 -5.89
N ARG A 460 -38.86 -6.01 -5.23
CA ARG A 460 -38.94 -7.49 -5.30
C ARG A 460 -39.04 -8.02 -6.72
N GLU A 461 -39.84 -7.36 -7.57
CA GLU A 461 -40.07 -7.77 -8.97
C GLU A 461 -38.84 -7.59 -9.87
N LYS A 462 -37.88 -6.75 -9.45
CA LYS A 462 -36.69 -6.41 -10.24
C LYS A 462 -35.42 -7.10 -9.75
N ILE A 463 -35.48 -7.97 -8.73
CA ILE A 463 -34.29 -8.58 -8.12
C ILE A 463 -33.47 -9.39 -9.14
N ALA A 464 -34.12 -10.18 -10.00
CA ALA A 464 -33.43 -10.95 -11.04
C ALA A 464 -32.72 -10.05 -12.07
N GLN A 465 -33.40 -8.98 -12.52
CA GLN A 465 -32.81 -8.00 -13.44
C GLN A 465 -31.68 -7.21 -12.78
N LEU A 466 -31.85 -6.83 -11.51
CA LEU A 466 -30.82 -6.15 -10.71
C LEU A 466 -29.58 -7.03 -10.57
N ARG A 467 -29.73 -8.33 -10.28
CA ARG A 467 -28.62 -9.29 -10.19
C ARG A 467 -27.83 -9.33 -11.49
N GLN A 468 -28.51 -9.51 -12.62
CA GLN A 468 -27.86 -9.54 -13.93
C GLN A 468 -27.13 -8.23 -14.22
N ASN A 469 -27.82 -7.09 -14.05
CA ASN A 469 -27.25 -5.77 -14.33
C ASN A 469 -26.03 -5.45 -13.45
N VAL A 470 -26.07 -5.81 -12.16
CA VAL A 470 -24.95 -5.58 -11.23
C VAL A 470 -23.76 -6.46 -11.60
N LEU A 471 -23.99 -7.74 -11.96
CA LEU A 471 -22.93 -8.64 -12.40
C LEU A 471 -22.26 -8.13 -13.68
N ASP A 472 -23.06 -7.85 -14.72
CA ASP A 472 -22.55 -7.39 -16.01
C ASP A 472 -21.79 -6.07 -15.88
N LYS A 473 -22.33 -5.10 -15.12
CA LYS A 473 -21.64 -3.83 -14.86
C LYS A 473 -20.39 -4.01 -14.01
N SER A 474 -20.40 -4.90 -13.02
CA SER A 474 -19.20 -5.16 -12.20
C SER A 474 -18.06 -5.71 -13.05
N VAL A 475 -18.35 -6.63 -13.97
CA VAL A 475 -17.36 -7.17 -14.92
C VAL A 475 -16.85 -6.06 -15.84
N TYR A 476 -17.73 -5.26 -16.41
CA TYR A 476 -17.37 -4.15 -17.30
C TYR A 476 -16.50 -3.09 -16.60
N VAL A 477 -16.88 -2.69 -15.39
CA VAL A 477 -16.13 -1.73 -14.56
C VAL A 477 -14.73 -2.27 -14.25
N LYS A 478 -14.63 -3.54 -13.86
CA LYS A 478 -13.35 -4.20 -13.62
C LYS A 478 -12.48 -4.19 -14.88
N GLN A 479 -13.04 -4.54 -16.04
CA GLN A 479 -12.32 -4.54 -17.31
C GLN A 479 -11.81 -3.14 -17.68
N ARG A 480 -12.63 -2.08 -17.49
CA ARG A 480 -12.20 -0.70 -17.75
C ARG A 480 -11.07 -0.25 -16.82
N ARG A 481 -11.12 -0.66 -15.55
CA ARG A 481 -10.02 -0.43 -14.61
C ARG A 481 -8.74 -1.12 -15.08
N GLU A 482 -8.84 -2.37 -15.51
CA GLU A 482 -7.69 -3.16 -15.99
C GLU A 482 -7.06 -2.54 -17.24
N ILE A 483 -7.87 -2.12 -18.23
CA ILE A 483 -7.38 -1.44 -19.44
C ILE A 483 -6.60 -0.17 -19.08
N LEU A 484 -7.16 0.66 -18.20
CA LEU A 484 -6.50 1.90 -17.77
C LEU A 484 -5.16 1.61 -17.07
N LEU A 485 -5.15 0.64 -16.15
CA LEU A 485 -3.94 0.27 -15.41
C LEU A 485 -2.87 -0.33 -16.31
N GLU A 486 -3.27 -1.21 -17.24
CA GLU A 486 -2.36 -1.87 -18.16
C GLU A 486 -1.74 -0.89 -19.17
N ASP A 487 -2.55 -0.01 -19.77
CA ASP A 487 -2.05 1.05 -20.65
C ASP A 487 -1.08 1.97 -19.88
N THR A 488 -1.46 2.42 -18.68
CA THR A 488 -0.60 3.32 -17.90
C THR A 488 0.71 2.64 -17.50
N ALA A 489 0.67 1.38 -17.07
CA ALA A 489 1.85 0.61 -16.70
C ALA A 489 2.79 0.36 -17.89
N LYS A 490 2.25 -0.03 -19.06
CA LYS A 490 3.06 -0.13 -20.29
C LYS A 490 3.69 1.21 -20.64
N GLY A 491 2.94 2.30 -20.56
CA GLY A 491 3.48 3.63 -20.82
C GLY A 491 4.58 4.07 -19.84
N LEU A 492 4.54 3.61 -18.59
CA LEU A 492 5.59 3.86 -17.60
C LEU A 492 6.86 3.05 -17.89
N LEU A 493 6.72 1.82 -18.39
CA LEU A 493 7.84 0.97 -18.82
C LEU A 493 8.50 1.50 -20.10
N ASP A 494 7.68 1.96 -21.05
CA ASP A 494 8.13 2.49 -22.34
C ASP A 494 8.64 3.94 -22.26
N GLY A 495 8.45 4.62 -21.12
CA GLY A 495 8.80 6.03 -20.95
C GLY A 495 7.90 6.99 -21.75
N ARG A 496 6.66 6.60 -22.07
CA ARG A 496 5.67 7.43 -22.79
C ARG A 496 5.21 8.66 -22.00
N TRP A 497 5.24 8.60 -20.67
CA TRP A 497 4.70 9.65 -19.81
C TRP A 497 5.75 10.70 -19.45
N ASN A 498 5.44 11.96 -19.74
CA ASN A 498 6.24 13.11 -19.33
C ASN A 498 5.56 13.84 -18.17
N PHE A 499 6.30 14.13 -17.10
CA PHE A 499 5.79 14.78 -15.90
C PHE A 499 6.41 16.18 -15.71
N MET A 500 5.60 17.12 -15.21
CA MET A 500 5.98 18.51 -14.92
C MET A 500 6.67 18.70 -13.56
#